data_AF-A0A1B6KZH7-F1
#
_entry.id   AF-A0A1B6KZH7-F1
#
_cell.length_a   1.000
_cell.length_b   1.000
_cell.length_c   1.000
_cell.angle_alpha   90.00
_cell.angle_beta   90.00
_cell.angle_gamma   90.00
#
_symmetry.space_group_name_H-M   'P 1'
#
loop_
_entity.id
_entity.type
_entity.pdbx_description
1 polymer ?
#
loop_
_entity_poly.entity_id
_entity_poly.type
_entity_poly.pdbx_seq_one_letter_code
_entity_poly.pdbx_strand_id
1 'polypeptide(L)'
;MIKLILNKKPLYITGIYRPPSGNLNQALSLISEMLEDTKAENHPILLLGDINVDCLKTDNENKQLSNVLTSHNIYRLNLPPTRITPNTKSSIDCVCTNLPLENVESKVFHSGLSDHTAQLCTTQIKTCQENTHHSEMNRNYCQDNLRTLNILLLQENWDEVHNAYTAEEAYTKFMLIVTMALNHACPLKKVRTKKKVKNKHFVDNQASLLKENFLQKLLSYEKTNNEENKCNLAKAKKEYDMRLRKLRQEASASFINRAENKSKALWKIINDERQTKNVTKQTLKLEIDGQVEDNPYKIANHMNNFFTSIAERTLKNNPKPSVSPHTTLDTGHDLHNFQYTNQIEIQNIIKNLKQKTSAATDNISTKILKYCNGSLTIPLTSIINKSLSQGQFPYALKLAQNIKKAVKRKSLITG
;
A
#
# COMPACT_ATOMS: atom_id res chain seq x y z
N MET A 1 10.40 3.18 -26.73
CA MET A 1 9.70 4.35 -26.18
C MET A 1 8.63 3.92 -25.16
N ILE A 2 8.44 4.69 -24.09
CA ILE A 2 7.43 4.48 -23.05
C ILE A 2 6.38 5.60 -23.13
N LYS A 3 5.10 5.24 -23.19
CA LYS A 3 3.98 6.18 -23.10
C LYS A 3 3.42 6.19 -21.67
N LEU A 4 3.62 7.29 -20.95
CA LEU A 4 3.02 7.53 -19.64
C LEU A 4 1.70 8.27 -19.81
N ILE A 5 0.61 7.74 -19.26
CA ILE A 5 -0.69 8.42 -19.27
C ILE A 5 -0.91 9.07 -17.90
N LEU A 6 -0.85 10.39 -17.87
CA LEU A 6 -1.09 11.21 -16.68
C LEU A 6 -2.43 11.92 -16.84
N ASN A 7 -3.47 11.48 -16.12
CA ASN A 7 -4.83 12.04 -16.18
C ASN A 7 -5.33 12.24 -17.64
N LYS A 8 -5.30 11.15 -18.43
CA LYS A 8 -5.70 11.11 -19.85
C LYS A 8 -4.81 11.91 -20.83
N LYS A 9 -3.76 12.60 -20.37
CA LYS A 9 -2.74 13.20 -21.24
C LYS A 9 -1.53 12.26 -21.39
N PRO A 10 -1.08 11.96 -22.62
CA PRO A 10 0.11 11.15 -22.84
C PRO A 10 1.38 12.01 -22.69
N LEU A 11 2.42 11.44 -22.08
CA LEU A 11 3.80 11.89 -22.11
C LEU A 11 4.65 10.75 -22.65
N TYR A 12 5.42 11.01 -23.69
CA TYR A 12 6.33 10.04 -24.27
C TYR A 12 7.72 10.21 -23.68
N ILE A 13 8.31 9.12 -23.19
CA ILE A 13 9.68 9.11 -22.68
C ILE A 13 10.46 8.06 -23.44
N THR A 14 11.62 8.42 -23.95
CA THR A 14 12.49 7.45 -24.63
C THR A 14 13.95 7.63 -24.24
N GLY A 15 14.63 6.50 -24.12
CA GLY A 15 16.07 6.44 -23.93
C GLY A 15 16.77 6.39 -25.28
N ILE A 16 17.88 7.12 -25.45
CA ILE A 16 18.73 7.07 -26.63
C ILE A 16 20.14 6.69 -26.18
N TYR A 17 20.77 5.79 -26.92
CA TYR A 17 22.19 5.51 -26.79
C TYR A 17 22.82 5.39 -28.18
N ARG A 18 23.85 6.20 -28.45
CA ARG A 18 24.72 6.06 -29.63
C ARG A 18 26.14 5.76 -29.13
N PRO A 19 26.74 4.61 -29.50
CA PRO A 19 28.14 4.34 -29.21
C PRO A 19 29.08 5.40 -29.78
N PRO A 20 30.26 5.67 -29.17
CA PRO A 20 31.21 6.67 -29.67
C PRO A 20 31.68 6.45 -31.11
N SER A 21 31.84 5.18 -31.50
CA SER A 21 32.21 4.76 -32.87
C SER A 21 31.02 4.64 -33.82
N GLY A 22 29.79 4.86 -33.35
CA GLY A 22 28.58 4.73 -34.15
C GLY A 22 28.44 5.87 -35.15
N ASN A 23 27.82 5.61 -36.31
CA ASN A 23 27.59 6.62 -37.33
C ASN A 23 26.52 7.64 -36.86
N LEU A 24 26.87 8.93 -36.83
CA LEU A 24 25.95 9.97 -36.37
C LEU A 24 24.73 10.12 -37.29
N ASN A 25 24.92 10.12 -38.61
CA ASN A 25 23.82 10.30 -39.56
C ASN A 25 22.77 9.19 -39.43
N GLN A 26 23.20 7.93 -39.26
CA GLN A 26 22.28 6.82 -39.00
C GLN A 26 21.50 7.02 -37.69
N ALA A 27 22.18 7.45 -36.62
CA ALA A 27 21.52 7.74 -35.35
C ALA A 27 20.49 8.87 -35.48
N LEU A 28 20.82 9.93 -36.24
CA LEU A 28 19.91 11.05 -36.50
C LEU A 28 18.70 10.63 -37.35
N SER A 29 18.89 9.78 -38.37
CA SER A 29 17.78 9.21 -39.15
C SER A 29 16.82 8.41 -38.27
N LEU A 30 17.34 7.54 -37.40
CA LEU A 30 16.53 6.75 -36.46
C LEU A 30 15.79 7.63 -35.45
N ILE A 31 16.43 8.73 -34.99
CA ILE A 31 15.77 9.70 -34.13
C ILE A 31 14.62 10.38 -34.88
N SER A 32 14.84 10.82 -36.12
CA SER A 32 13.79 11.47 -36.93
C SER A 32 12.59 10.55 -37.16
N GLU A 33 12.84 9.32 -37.63
CA GLU A 33 11.79 8.32 -37.89
C GLU A 33 10.95 8.05 -36.63
N MET A 34 11.61 7.89 -35.49
CA MET A 34 10.94 7.68 -34.20
C MET A 34 10.10 8.89 -33.76
N LEU A 35 10.55 10.12 -34.04
CA LEU A 35 9.82 11.35 -33.73
C LEU A 35 8.59 11.53 -34.64
N GLU A 36 8.71 11.14 -35.91
CA GLU A 36 7.62 11.15 -36.90
C GLU A 36 6.54 10.12 -36.54
N ASP A 37 6.93 8.87 -36.25
CA ASP A 37 6.03 7.79 -35.82
C ASP A 37 5.21 8.15 -34.59
N THR A 38 5.81 8.95 -33.71
CA THR A 38 5.20 9.33 -32.42
C THR A 38 4.43 10.62 -32.50
N LYS A 39 4.43 11.28 -33.67
CA LYS A 39 3.82 12.59 -33.92
C LYS A 39 4.25 13.57 -32.84
N ALA A 40 5.55 13.68 -32.61
CA ALA A 40 6.14 14.48 -31.53
C ALA A 40 5.66 15.95 -31.55
N GLU A 41 5.34 16.49 -32.72
CA GLU A 41 4.70 17.80 -32.89
C GLU A 41 3.39 17.98 -32.11
N ASN A 42 2.64 16.90 -31.86
CA ASN A 42 1.33 16.91 -31.21
C ASN A 42 1.36 16.38 -29.78
N HIS A 43 2.50 15.84 -29.32
CA HIS A 43 2.60 15.12 -28.06
C HIS A 43 3.84 15.51 -27.26
N PRO A 44 3.71 15.77 -25.95
CA PRO A 44 4.86 16.09 -25.13
C PRO A 44 5.81 14.89 -25.05
N ILE A 45 7.09 15.13 -25.31
CA ILE A 45 8.12 14.10 -25.36
C ILE A 45 9.37 14.49 -24.56
N LEU A 46 10.00 13.50 -23.94
CA LEU A 46 11.28 13.60 -23.26
C LEU A 46 12.24 12.53 -23.79
N LEU A 47 13.34 12.97 -24.37
CA LEU A 47 14.42 12.13 -24.89
C LEU A 47 15.61 12.25 -23.96
N LEU A 48 16.13 11.12 -23.49
CA LEU A 48 17.17 11.07 -22.48
C LEU A 48 18.24 10.06 -22.89
N GLY A 49 19.52 10.37 -22.65
CA GLY A 49 20.59 9.36 -22.68
C GLY A 49 21.88 9.85 -23.31
N ASP A 50 22.77 8.91 -23.64
CA ASP A 50 24.14 9.20 -24.10
C ASP A 50 24.23 9.10 -25.62
N ILE A 51 24.36 10.25 -26.29
CA ILE A 51 24.47 10.33 -27.75
C ILE A 51 25.93 10.49 -28.21
N ASN A 52 26.89 10.58 -27.28
CA ASN A 52 28.30 10.83 -27.61
C ASN A 52 28.53 12.08 -28.50
N VAL A 53 27.71 13.13 -28.33
CA VAL A 53 27.88 14.45 -28.99
C VAL A 53 28.01 15.53 -27.92
N ASP A 54 29.17 16.18 -27.87
CA ASP A 54 29.53 17.13 -26.81
C ASP A 54 28.80 18.47 -26.97
N CYS A 55 27.87 18.78 -26.05
CA CYS A 55 27.11 20.02 -26.11
C CYS A 55 27.94 21.26 -25.74
N LEU A 56 29.14 21.09 -25.17
CA LEU A 56 30.04 22.18 -24.81
C LEU A 56 30.88 22.67 -26.00
N LYS A 57 30.92 21.88 -27.09
CA LYS A 57 31.63 22.22 -28.33
C LYS A 57 30.65 22.67 -29.39
N THR A 58 31.03 23.71 -30.14
CA THR A 58 30.28 24.19 -31.31
C THR A 58 30.79 23.54 -32.60
N ASP A 59 30.77 22.21 -32.65
CA ASP A 59 31.22 21.42 -33.80
C ASP A 59 30.07 21.07 -34.76
N ASN A 60 30.42 20.44 -35.88
CA ASN A 60 29.45 20.07 -36.91
C ASN A 60 28.45 19.01 -36.42
N GLU A 61 28.88 18.08 -35.56
CA GLU A 61 28.02 17.04 -35.00
C GLU A 61 26.92 17.64 -34.12
N ASN A 62 27.28 18.60 -33.26
CA ASN A 62 26.32 19.30 -32.41
C ASN A 62 25.32 20.13 -33.25
N LYS A 63 25.79 20.78 -34.33
CA LYS A 63 24.91 21.49 -35.28
C LYS A 63 23.93 20.55 -35.97
N GLN A 64 24.40 19.40 -36.47
CA GLN A 64 23.55 18.41 -37.13
C GLN A 64 22.47 17.88 -36.20
N LEU A 65 22.84 17.49 -34.97
CA LEU A 65 21.88 17.05 -33.95
C LEU A 65 20.87 18.14 -33.61
N SER A 66 21.34 19.37 -33.37
CA SER A 66 20.46 20.49 -33.05
C SER A 66 19.47 20.80 -34.18
N ASN A 67 19.89 20.71 -35.44
CA ASN A 67 19.01 20.92 -36.59
C ASN A 67 17.90 19.87 -36.68
N VAL A 68 18.23 18.58 -36.51
CA VAL A 68 17.24 17.49 -36.52
C VAL A 68 16.27 17.59 -35.36
N LEU A 69 16.73 17.97 -34.16
CA LEU A 69 15.83 18.19 -33.03
C LEU A 69 14.90 19.39 -33.30
N THR A 70 15.45 20.48 -33.82
CA THR A 70 14.69 21.72 -34.09
C THR A 70 13.62 21.51 -35.17
N SER A 71 13.87 20.69 -36.19
CA SER A 71 12.86 20.37 -37.21
C SER A 71 11.62 19.67 -36.64
N HIS A 72 11.75 19.02 -35.49
CA HIS A 72 10.66 18.36 -34.76
C HIS A 72 10.18 19.17 -33.54
N ASN A 73 10.52 20.47 -33.48
CA ASN A 73 10.20 21.37 -32.36
C ASN A 73 10.71 20.86 -31.00
N ILE A 74 11.86 20.18 -31.01
CA ILE A 74 12.52 19.63 -29.82
C ILE A 74 13.81 20.40 -29.58
N TYR A 75 14.07 20.71 -28.30
CA TYR A 75 15.25 21.42 -27.87
C TYR A 75 16.08 20.57 -26.93
N ARG A 76 17.40 20.55 -27.14
CA ARG A 76 18.37 19.96 -26.20
C ARG A 76 18.65 20.97 -25.09
N LEU A 77 18.50 20.54 -23.83
CA LEU A 77 18.89 21.35 -22.68
C LEU A 77 20.41 21.46 -22.58
N ASN A 78 20.90 22.63 -22.20
CA ASN A 78 22.31 22.85 -21.93
C ASN A 78 22.68 22.23 -20.58
N LEU A 79 23.44 21.14 -20.62
CA LEU A 79 23.91 20.44 -19.42
C LEU A 79 25.39 20.78 -19.14
N PRO A 80 25.78 20.94 -17.86
CA PRO A 80 27.20 20.96 -17.49
C PRO A 80 27.88 19.61 -17.82
N PRO A 81 29.21 19.48 -17.72
CA PRO A 81 29.92 18.24 -18.07
C PRO A 81 29.25 16.99 -17.48
N THR A 82 28.85 16.07 -18.35
CA THR A 82 28.14 14.85 -17.98
C THR A 82 29.04 13.62 -17.92
N ARG A 83 30.21 13.68 -18.58
CA ARG A 83 31.28 12.71 -18.43
C ARG A 83 32.56 13.43 -18.02
N ILE A 84 33.10 13.02 -16.88
CA ILE A 84 34.29 13.59 -16.28
C ILE A 84 35.29 12.44 -16.13
N THR A 85 36.37 12.51 -16.89
CA THR A 85 37.53 11.65 -16.74
C THR A 85 38.66 12.46 -16.11
N PRO A 86 39.77 11.83 -15.68
CA PRO A 86 40.91 12.58 -15.15
C PRO A 86 41.49 13.61 -16.13
N ASN A 87 41.33 13.37 -17.44
CA ASN A 87 41.97 14.18 -18.48
C ASN A 87 40.97 15.03 -19.28
N THR A 88 39.68 14.71 -19.25
CA THR A 88 38.68 15.36 -20.11
C THR A 88 37.37 15.61 -19.37
N LYS A 89 36.68 16.68 -19.75
CA LYS A 89 35.33 17.02 -19.33
C LYS A 89 34.48 17.27 -20.57
N SER A 90 33.40 16.51 -20.73
CA SER A 90 32.53 16.58 -21.90
C SER A 90 31.07 16.44 -21.49
N SER A 91 30.15 17.03 -22.25
CA SER A 91 28.70 16.95 -22.02
C SER A 91 28.05 16.16 -23.14
N ILE A 92 28.16 14.84 -23.04
CA ILE A 92 27.76 13.90 -24.10
C ILE A 92 26.39 13.26 -23.87
N ASP A 93 25.88 13.35 -22.64
CA ASP A 93 24.50 13.00 -22.33
C ASP A 93 23.56 14.12 -22.81
N CYS A 94 22.33 13.76 -23.14
CA CYS A 94 21.32 14.67 -23.66
C CYS A 94 20.00 14.54 -22.89
N VAL A 95 19.38 15.69 -22.68
CA VAL A 95 17.98 15.81 -22.25
C VAL A 95 17.32 16.70 -23.31
N CYS A 96 16.47 16.12 -24.15
CA CYS A 96 15.79 16.85 -25.22
C CYS A 96 14.27 16.78 -25.04
N THR A 97 13.57 17.89 -25.29
CA THR A 97 12.12 17.95 -25.11
C THR A 97 11.47 19.05 -25.96
N ASN A 98 10.19 18.88 -26.29
CA ASN A 98 9.31 19.92 -26.85
C ASN A 98 8.43 20.59 -25.79
N LEU A 99 8.65 20.28 -24.50
CA LEU A 99 7.95 20.93 -23.40
C LEU A 99 8.42 22.38 -23.23
N PRO A 100 7.55 23.28 -22.75
CA PRO A 100 7.97 24.65 -22.42
C PRO A 100 9.12 24.62 -21.43
N LEU A 101 10.22 25.31 -21.75
CA LEU A 101 11.46 25.27 -20.96
C LEU A 101 11.27 25.77 -19.52
N GLU A 102 10.32 26.66 -19.28
CA GLU A 102 9.90 27.12 -17.94
C GLU A 102 9.39 25.98 -17.04
N ASN A 103 8.91 24.89 -17.62
CA ASN A 103 8.34 23.74 -16.92
C ASN A 103 9.33 22.58 -16.81
N VAL A 104 10.58 22.75 -17.24
CA VAL A 104 11.59 21.69 -17.24
C VAL A 104 12.87 22.18 -16.56
N GLU A 105 13.29 21.46 -15.52
CA GLU A 105 14.53 21.71 -14.80
C GLU A 105 15.45 20.50 -14.92
N SER A 106 16.71 20.72 -15.33
CA SER A 106 17.75 19.68 -15.34
C SER A 106 18.83 19.96 -14.32
N LYS A 107 19.19 18.95 -13.51
CA LYS A 107 20.32 18.98 -12.57
C LYS A 107 21.25 17.83 -12.83
N VAL A 108 22.54 18.08 -12.68
CA VAL A 108 23.59 17.07 -12.83
C VAL A 108 24.23 16.81 -11.48
N PHE A 109 24.35 15.54 -11.11
CA PHE A 109 24.89 15.10 -9.84
C PHE A 109 26.05 14.15 -10.04
N HIS A 110 27.11 14.36 -9.29
CA HIS A 110 28.21 13.41 -9.26
C HIS A 110 27.79 12.17 -8.44
N SER A 111 27.54 11.07 -9.14
CA SER A 111 26.99 9.85 -8.53
C SER A 111 28.06 8.97 -7.86
N GLY A 112 29.31 9.08 -8.32
CA GLY A 112 30.41 8.21 -7.92
C GLY A 112 30.26 6.74 -8.30
N LEU A 113 29.36 6.46 -9.24
CA LEU A 113 29.14 5.12 -9.77
C LEU A 113 29.96 4.85 -11.04
N SER A 114 30.25 5.89 -11.81
CA SER A 114 30.98 5.86 -13.09
C SER A 114 31.62 7.23 -13.34
N ASP A 115 32.45 7.32 -14.39
CA ASP A 115 32.92 8.54 -15.04
C ASP A 115 31.77 9.42 -15.60
N HIS A 116 30.55 8.87 -15.74
CA HIS A 116 29.34 9.64 -16.01
C HIS A 116 28.71 10.18 -14.72
N THR A 117 28.21 11.41 -14.80
CA THR A 117 27.34 12.01 -13.80
C THR A 117 25.89 11.54 -14.00
N ALA A 118 25.08 11.66 -12.97
CA ALA A 118 23.65 11.37 -13.05
C ALA A 118 22.87 12.64 -13.43
N GLN A 119 21.95 12.54 -14.39
CA GLN A 119 21.07 13.63 -14.78
C GLN A 119 19.69 13.44 -14.15
N LEU A 120 19.20 14.46 -13.47
CA LEU A 120 17.83 14.57 -12.99
C LEU A 120 17.08 15.58 -13.84
N CYS A 121 16.08 15.12 -14.58
CA CYS A 121 15.13 15.99 -15.26
C CYS A 121 13.82 16.00 -14.48
N THR A 122 13.37 17.20 -14.09
CA THR A 122 12.08 17.42 -13.43
C THR A 122 11.19 18.22 -14.36
N THR A 123 9.96 17.76 -14.59
CA THR A 123 8.99 18.48 -15.42
C THR A 123 7.66 18.69 -14.71
N GLN A 124 7.08 19.88 -14.87
CA GLN A 124 5.75 20.22 -14.38
C GLN A 124 4.71 20.02 -15.50
N ILE A 125 3.84 19.03 -15.33
CA ILE A 125 2.77 18.76 -16.28
C ILE A 125 1.44 19.20 -15.66
N LYS A 126 0.85 20.27 -16.22
CA LYS A 126 -0.48 20.75 -15.83
C LYS A 126 -1.53 19.69 -16.18
N THR A 127 -1.99 18.96 -15.16
CA THR A 127 -3.08 17.99 -15.28
C THR A 127 -4.37 18.57 -14.71
N CYS A 128 -5.47 18.43 -15.44
CA CYS A 128 -6.81 18.62 -14.88
C CYS A 128 -7.10 17.38 -14.04
N GLN A 129 -7.21 17.51 -12.72
CA GLN A 129 -7.44 16.37 -11.84
C GLN A 129 -8.89 15.91 -11.93
N GLU A 130 -9.14 14.78 -12.58
CA GLU A 130 -10.28 13.92 -12.21
C GLU A 130 -9.84 13.06 -11.02
N ASN A 131 -10.38 13.35 -9.84
CA ASN A 131 -10.05 12.63 -8.61
C ASN A 131 -10.56 11.18 -8.65
N THR A 132 -9.81 10.24 -9.24
CA THR A 132 -10.10 8.79 -9.14
C THR A 132 -9.62 8.20 -7.81
N HIS A 133 -9.86 8.89 -6.70
CA HIS A 133 -9.58 8.34 -5.38
C HIS A 133 -10.82 7.59 -4.89
N HIS A 134 -10.70 6.26 -4.74
CA HIS A 134 -11.68 5.49 -4.00
C HIS A 134 -11.73 6.03 -2.56
N SER A 135 -12.81 6.74 -2.22
CA SER A 135 -13.12 7.13 -0.86
C SER A 135 -13.90 6.00 -0.21
N GLU A 136 -13.42 5.50 0.92
CA GLU A 136 -14.19 4.59 1.77
C GLU A 136 -14.83 5.38 2.90
N MET A 137 -16.05 5.01 3.28
CA MET A 137 -16.68 5.53 4.49
C MET A 137 -16.04 4.84 5.69
N ASN A 138 -15.39 5.61 6.56
CA ASN A 138 -14.75 5.05 7.74
C ASN A 138 -14.96 5.96 8.96
N ARG A 139 -15.00 5.37 10.15
CA ARG A 139 -15.05 6.10 11.42
C ARG A 139 -13.64 6.33 11.93
N ASN A 140 -13.38 7.50 12.49
CA ASN A 140 -12.10 7.79 13.15
C ASN A 140 -12.17 7.36 14.62
N TYR A 141 -11.44 6.30 14.97
CA TYR A 141 -11.32 5.78 16.35
C TYR A 141 -10.01 6.24 17.02
N CYS A 142 -9.66 7.52 16.88
CA CYS A 142 -8.58 8.13 17.64
C CYS A 142 -8.93 8.16 19.14
N GLN A 143 -7.92 8.37 19.99
CA GLN A 143 -8.08 8.31 21.44
C GLN A 143 -9.12 9.32 21.95
N ASP A 144 -9.11 10.54 21.43
CA ASP A 144 -10.06 11.59 21.84
C ASP A 144 -11.51 11.24 21.48
N ASN A 145 -11.74 10.69 20.29
CA ASN A 145 -13.06 10.24 19.87
C ASN A 145 -13.56 9.07 20.72
N LEU A 146 -12.68 8.10 21.05
CA LEU A 146 -13.04 6.99 21.93
C LEU A 146 -13.30 7.45 23.37
N ARG A 147 -12.54 8.44 23.87
CA ARG A 147 -12.81 9.07 25.16
C ARG A 147 -14.18 9.74 25.18
N THR A 148 -14.50 10.51 24.14
CA THR A 148 -15.80 11.16 23.98
C THR A 148 -16.93 10.13 23.95
N LEU A 149 -16.76 9.05 23.18
CA LEU A 149 -17.72 7.94 23.13
C LEU A 149 -17.97 7.34 24.53
N ASN A 150 -16.90 7.06 25.27
CA ASN A 150 -17.04 6.48 26.61
C ASN A 150 -17.72 7.44 27.59
N ILE A 151 -17.45 8.76 27.50
CA ILE A 151 -18.12 9.76 28.34
C ILE A 151 -19.63 9.78 28.04
N LEU A 152 -20.02 9.82 26.76
CA LEU A 152 -21.44 9.78 26.36
C LEU A 152 -22.14 8.55 26.93
N LEU A 153 -21.53 7.36 26.77
CA LEU A 153 -22.12 6.11 27.25
C LEU A 153 -22.13 5.97 28.78
N LEU A 154 -21.23 6.66 29.50
CA LEU A 154 -21.25 6.73 30.96
C LEU A 154 -22.34 7.66 31.50
N GLN A 155 -22.69 8.71 30.74
CA GLN A 155 -23.74 9.67 31.10
C GLN A 155 -25.14 9.21 30.68
N GLU A 156 -25.22 8.16 29.87
CA GLU A 156 -26.46 7.63 29.36
C GLU A 156 -27.32 6.97 30.44
N ASN A 157 -28.64 7.16 30.36
CA ASN A 157 -29.57 6.44 31.21
C ASN A 157 -30.01 5.13 30.53
N TRP A 158 -29.61 3.99 31.11
CA TRP A 158 -29.94 2.67 30.59
C TRP A 158 -31.31 2.13 31.03
N ASP A 159 -32.13 2.94 31.72
CA ASP A 159 -33.47 2.56 32.17
C ASP A 159 -34.34 2.02 31.03
N GLU A 160 -34.28 2.62 29.84
CA GLU A 160 -35.07 2.13 28.70
C GLU A 160 -34.69 0.71 28.27
N VAL A 161 -33.41 0.33 28.42
CA VAL A 161 -32.90 -1.01 28.16
C VAL A 161 -33.26 -1.95 29.32
N HIS A 162 -33.13 -1.48 30.56
CA HIS A 162 -33.43 -2.26 31.76
C HIS A 162 -34.92 -2.60 31.88
N ASN A 163 -35.78 -1.63 31.58
CA ASN A 163 -37.23 -1.72 31.69
C ASN A 163 -37.92 -2.29 30.43
N ALA A 164 -37.17 -2.54 29.35
CA ALA A 164 -37.71 -3.19 28.16
C ALA A 164 -38.31 -4.57 28.50
N TYR A 165 -39.44 -4.91 27.88
CA TYR A 165 -40.18 -6.11 28.23
C TYR A 165 -39.48 -7.38 27.72
N THR A 166 -38.93 -7.33 26.50
CA THR A 166 -38.26 -8.47 25.87
C THR A 166 -36.76 -8.26 25.70
N ALA A 167 -36.00 -9.35 25.58
CA ALA A 167 -34.59 -9.31 25.20
C ALA A 167 -34.36 -8.63 23.84
N GLU A 168 -35.27 -8.82 22.88
CA GLU A 168 -35.22 -8.19 21.55
C GLU A 168 -35.36 -6.66 21.64
N GLU A 169 -36.35 -6.19 22.40
CA GLU A 169 -36.59 -4.77 22.62
C GLU A 169 -35.42 -4.13 23.37
N ALA A 170 -34.92 -4.79 24.43
CA ALA A 170 -33.77 -4.33 25.20
C ALA A 170 -32.52 -4.17 24.30
N TYR A 171 -32.24 -5.15 23.45
CA TYR A 171 -31.12 -5.11 22.52
C TYR A 171 -31.30 -4.04 21.44
N THR A 172 -32.52 -3.86 20.92
CA THR A 172 -32.82 -2.82 19.93
C THR A 172 -32.57 -1.42 20.48
N LYS A 173 -33.05 -1.13 21.69
CA LYS A 173 -32.81 0.14 22.39
C LYS A 173 -31.33 0.36 22.69
N PHE A 174 -30.64 -0.68 23.17
CA PHE A 174 -29.20 -0.64 23.37
C PHE A 174 -28.45 -0.28 22.08
N MET A 175 -28.76 -0.94 20.98
CA MET A 175 -28.12 -0.67 19.70
C MET A 175 -28.41 0.73 19.17
N LEU A 176 -29.62 1.25 19.38
CA LEU A 176 -29.99 2.62 19.03
C LEU A 176 -29.10 3.63 19.75
N ILE A 177 -29.04 3.54 21.08
CA ILE A 177 -28.24 4.39 21.96
C ILE A 177 -26.76 4.34 21.57
N VAL A 178 -26.19 3.14 21.47
CA VAL A 178 -24.76 2.96 21.13
C VAL A 178 -24.45 3.50 19.74
N THR A 179 -25.36 3.31 18.78
CA THR A 179 -25.20 3.84 17.42
C THR A 179 -25.25 5.37 17.39
N MET A 180 -26.13 6.00 18.17
CA MET A 180 -26.19 7.45 18.31
C MET A 180 -24.91 8.01 18.92
N ALA A 181 -24.44 7.43 20.02
CA ALA A 181 -23.17 7.81 20.66
C ALA A 181 -21.98 7.63 19.71
N LEU A 182 -21.96 6.53 18.93
CA LEU A 182 -20.96 6.29 17.88
C LEU A 182 -21.03 7.30 16.75
N ASN A 183 -22.22 7.69 16.30
CA ASN A 183 -22.40 8.70 15.26
C ASN A 183 -21.95 10.08 15.72
N HIS A 184 -22.16 10.41 17.00
CA HIS A 184 -21.70 11.66 17.60
C HIS A 184 -20.18 11.69 17.76
N ALA A 185 -19.61 10.70 18.46
CA ALA A 185 -18.19 10.71 18.82
C ALA A 185 -17.28 10.24 17.67
N CYS A 186 -17.75 9.30 16.85
CA CYS A 186 -16.99 8.67 15.78
C CYS A 186 -17.78 8.69 14.45
N PRO A 187 -18.13 9.86 13.89
CA PRO A 187 -18.95 9.96 12.68
C PRO A 187 -18.32 9.23 11.48
N LEU A 188 -19.17 8.65 10.64
CA LEU A 188 -18.76 8.09 9.35
C LEU A 188 -18.35 9.22 8.41
N LYS A 189 -17.08 9.26 8.03
CA LYS A 189 -16.54 10.26 7.12
C LYS A 189 -15.93 9.59 5.89
N LYS A 190 -15.98 10.28 4.75
CA LYS A 190 -15.23 9.87 3.56
C LYS A 190 -13.74 10.03 3.87
N VAL A 191 -13.04 8.93 4.04
CA VAL A 191 -11.61 8.94 4.28
C VAL A 191 -10.89 8.60 2.98
N ARG A 192 -9.94 9.46 2.60
CA ARG A 192 -9.03 9.18 1.49
C ARG A 192 -7.98 8.20 1.97
N THR A 193 -7.88 7.05 1.30
CA THR A 193 -6.81 6.09 1.56
C THR A 193 -5.47 6.69 1.13
N LYS A 194 -4.72 7.24 2.09
CA LYS A 194 -3.37 7.73 1.82
C LYS A 194 -2.51 6.54 1.39
N LYS A 195 -1.87 6.62 0.21
CA LYS A 195 -0.77 5.70 -0.12
C LYS A 195 0.27 5.86 0.98
N LYS A 196 0.55 4.79 1.72
CA LYS A 196 1.66 4.78 2.67
C LYS A 196 2.94 4.98 1.86
N VAL A 197 3.55 6.16 1.99
CA VAL A 197 4.90 6.39 1.50
C VAL A 197 5.80 5.47 2.32
N LYS A 198 6.39 4.47 1.66
CA LYS A 198 7.40 3.63 2.29
C LYS A 198 8.70 4.43 2.30
N ASN A 199 8.93 5.23 3.33
CA ASN A 199 10.26 5.81 3.54
C ASN A 199 11.19 4.68 4.00
N LYS A 200 11.87 4.03 3.04
CA LYS A 200 12.95 3.07 3.29
C LYS A 200 14.33 3.76 3.26
N HIS A 201 14.45 4.96 3.83
CA HIS A 201 15.74 5.62 3.95
C HIS A 201 16.36 5.21 5.28
N PHE A 202 17.35 4.33 5.21
CA PHE A 202 18.19 3.95 6.34
C PHE A 202 19.45 4.81 6.30
N VAL A 203 19.33 6.07 6.71
CA VAL A 203 20.45 7.01 6.77
C VAL A 203 20.54 7.53 8.19
N ASP A 204 21.73 7.40 8.78
CA ASP A 204 22.10 8.05 10.03
C ASP A 204 23.23 9.07 9.80
N ASN A 205 23.62 9.78 10.86
CA ASN A 205 24.68 10.79 10.76
C ASN A 205 26.02 10.18 10.30
N GLN A 206 26.36 8.97 10.75
CA GLN A 206 27.60 8.31 10.31
C GLN A 206 27.55 7.93 8.83
N ALA A 207 26.44 7.38 8.33
CA ALA A 207 26.31 7.08 6.89
C ALA A 207 26.41 8.36 6.05
N SER A 208 25.95 9.49 6.56
CA SER A 208 26.06 10.79 5.89
C SER A 208 27.52 11.26 5.82
N LEU A 209 28.26 11.16 6.93
CA LEU A 209 29.69 11.48 6.98
C LEU A 209 30.53 10.56 6.08
N LEU A 210 30.24 9.25 6.08
CA LEU A 210 30.92 8.29 5.21
C LEU A 210 30.65 8.56 3.74
N LYS A 211 29.44 9.01 3.39
CA LYS A 211 29.10 9.44 2.04
C LYS A 211 29.90 10.68 1.65
N GLU A 212 29.98 11.68 2.52
CA GLU A 212 30.78 12.88 2.26
C GLU A 212 32.26 12.55 2.07
N ASN A 213 32.84 11.69 2.93
CA ASN A 213 34.21 11.21 2.78
C ASN A 213 34.41 10.47 1.45
N PHE A 214 33.49 9.56 1.09
CA PHE A 214 33.52 8.89 -0.22
C PHE A 214 33.53 9.88 -1.39
N LEU A 215 32.65 10.89 -1.37
CA LEU A 215 32.58 11.92 -2.40
C LEU A 215 33.85 12.79 -2.44
N GLN A 216 34.44 13.11 -1.28
CA GLN A 216 35.71 13.84 -1.23
C GLN A 216 36.86 13.02 -1.84
N LYS A 217 36.99 11.73 -1.48
CA LYS A 217 38.03 10.86 -2.05
C LYS A 217 37.88 10.67 -3.55
N LEU A 218 36.63 10.61 -4.02
CA LEU A 218 36.29 10.54 -5.43
C LEU A 218 36.75 11.78 -6.18
N LEU A 219 36.42 12.98 -5.70
CA LEU A 219 36.90 14.24 -6.26
C LEU A 219 38.44 14.33 -6.27
N SER A 220 39.10 13.85 -5.21
CA SER A 220 40.57 13.81 -5.16
C SER A 220 41.17 12.85 -6.19
N TYR A 221 40.57 11.67 -6.37
CA TYR A 221 41.01 10.71 -7.38
C TYR A 221 40.84 11.27 -8.80
N GLU A 222 39.70 11.91 -9.10
CA GLU A 222 39.45 12.57 -10.39
C GLU A 222 40.47 13.68 -10.70
N LYS A 223 40.93 14.41 -9.68
CA LYS A 223 41.91 15.50 -9.86
C LYS A 223 43.33 15.01 -10.08
N THR A 224 43.76 13.95 -9.39
CA THR A 224 45.18 13.57 -9.35
C THR A 224 45.51 12.31 -10.15
N ASN A 225 44.51 11.47 -10.46
CA ASN A 225 44.66 10.16 -11.10
C ASN A 225 45.73 9.23 -10.47
N ASN A 226 45.94 9.33 -9.15
CA ASN A 226 46.95 8.54 -8.43
C ASN A 226 46.33 7.23 -7.93
N GLU A 227 47.06 6.12 -8.08
CA GLU A 227 46.68 4.79 -7.57
C GLU A 227 46.45 4.78 -6.04
N GLU A 228 47.16 5.61 -5.28
CA GLU A 228 46.90 5.77 -3.85
C GLU A 228 45.48 6.33 -3.59
N ASN A 229 45.07 7.35 -4.35
CA ASN A 229 43.74 7.93 -4.23
C ASN A 229 42.63 6.97 -4.68
N LYS A 230 42.91 6.12 -5.67
CA LYS A 230 42.01 5.03 -6.09
C LYS A 230 41.81 3.99 -5.00
N CYS A 231 42.89 3.58 -4.32
CA CYS A 231 42.82 2.68 -3.17
C CYS A 231 42.00 3.29 -2.02
N ASN A 232 42.25 4.56 -1.71
CA ASN A 232 41.50 5.30 -0.69
C ASN A 232 40.02 5.46 -1.04
N LEU A 233 39.68 5.71 -2.30
CA LEU A 233 38.32 5.75 -2.82
C LEU A 233 37.61 4.40 -2.63
N ALA A 234 38.26 3.30 -3.01
CA ALA A 234 37.70 1.96 -2.86
C ALA A 234 37.42 1.61 -1.39
N LYS A 235 38.33 1.99 -0.47
CA LYS A 235 38.14 1.83 0.98
C LYS A 235 36.95 2.64 1.49
N ALA A 236 36.86 3.93 1.16
CA ALA A 236 35.78 4.81 1.58
C ALA A 236 34.41 4.33 1.06
N LYS A 237 34.35 3.86 -0.19
CA LYS A 237 33.14 3.26 -0.77
C LYS A 237 32.70 2.01 0.00
N LYS A 238 33.64 1.09 0.25
CA LYS A 238 33.36 -0.14 0.99
C LYS A 238 32.84 0.15 2.40
N GLU A 239 33.42 1.12 3.09
CA GLU A 239 32.99 1.52 4.43
C GLU A 239 31.56 2.07 4.43
N TYR A 240 31.24 2.96 3.49
CA TYR A 240 29.90 3.49 3.30
C TYR A 240 28.87 2.37 3.02
N ASP A 241 29.17 1.47 2.08
CA ASP A 241 28.30 0.34 1.72
C ASP A 241 28.06 -0.62 2.90
N MET A 242 29.11 -0.90 3.69
CA MET A 242 29.00 -1.71 4.90
C MET A 242 28.10 -1.04 5.95
N ARG A 243 28.21 0.28 6.15
CA ARG A 243 27.35 1.01 7.09
C ARG A 243 25.87 0.93 6.68
N LEU A 244 25.57 1.15 5.40
CA LEU A 244 24.19 1.03 4.90
C LEU A 244 23.63 -0.38 5.06
N ARG A 245 24.45 -1.41 4.83
CA ARG A 245 24.07 -2.81 5.06
C ARG A 245 23.74 -3.06 6.53
N LYS A 246 24.58 -2.57 7.45
CA LYS A 246 24.36 -2.69 8.90
C LYS A 246 23.08 -2.00 9.35
N LEU A 247 22.83 -0.76 8.91
CA LEU A 247 21.60 -0.02 9.25
C LEU A 247 20.33 -0.75 8.79
N ARG A 248 20.35 -1.36 7.59
CA ARG A 248 19.22 -2.17 7.09
C ARG A 248 18.97 -3.41 7.96
N GLN A 249 20.04 -4.08 8.39
CA GLN A 249 19.95 -5.25 9.28
C GLN A 249 19.40 -4.86 10.65
N GLU A 250 19.93 -3.80 11.26
CA GLU A 250 19.51 -3.29 12.57
C GLU A 250 18.03 -2.87 12.56
N ALA A 251 17.60 -2.14 11.53
CA ALA A 251 16.20 -1.72 11.41
C ALA A 251 15.25 -2.91 11.21
N SER A 252 15.66 -3.90 10.41
CA SER A 252 14.90 -5.13 10.19
C SER A 252 14.77 -5.94 11.48
N ALA A 253 15.86 -6.14 12.21
CA ALA A 253 15.89 -6.83 13.49
C ALA A 253 15.02 -6.11 14.54
N SER A 254 15.15 -4.79 14.65
CA SER A 254 14.35 -3.96 15.54
C SER A 254 12.85 -4.02 15.22
N PHE A 255 12.48 -4.07 13.94
CA PHE A 255 11.09 -4.23 13.51
C PHE A 255 10.51 -5.60 13.89
N ILE A 256 11.29 -6.67 13.71
CA ILE A 256 10.87 -8.04 14.08
C ILE A 256 10.74 -8.17 15.60
N ASN A 257 11.72 -7.67 16.37
CA ASN A 257 11.76 -7.82 17.82
C ASN A 257 10.63 -7.07 18.53
N ARG A 258 10.19 -5.92 17.99
CA ARG A 258 9.07 -5.14 18.53
C ARG A 258 7.68 -5.66 18.13
N ALA A 259 7.59 -6.64 17.23
CA ALA A 259 6.32 -7.12 16.73
C ALA A 259 5.70 -8.18 17.66
N GLU A 260 4.42 -8.01 18.00
CA GLU A 260 3.61 -9.01 18.71
C GLU A 260 3.60 -10.37 17.97
N ASN A 261 3.57 -10.33 16.63
CA ASN A 261 3.67 -11.51 15.78
C ASN A 261 4.93 -11.45 14.91
N LYS A 262 6.01 -12.10 15.39
CA LYS A 262 7.32 -12.14 14.74
C LYS A 262 7.27 -12.72 13.32
N SER A 263 6.53 -13.82 13.12
CA SER A 263 6.39 -14.45 11.80
C SER A 263 5.75 -13.53 10.78
N LYS A 264 4.69 -12.81 11.17
CA LYS A 264 4.02 -11.83 10.29
C LYS A 264 4.93 -10.64 9.97
N ALA A 265 5.71 -10.17 10.94
CA ALA A 265 6.69 -9.11 10.74
C ALA A 265 7.81 -9.52 9.78
N LEU A 266 8.36 -10.74 9.95
CA LEU A 266 9.35 -11.30 9.05
C LEU A 266 8.82 -11.44 7.61
N TRP A 267 7.64 -12.04 7.44
CA TRP A 267 7.00 -12.16 6.13
C TRP A 267 6.71 -10.81 5.49
N LYS A 268 6.44 -9.78 6.29
CA LYS A 268 6.28 -8.43 5.78
C LYS A 268 7.58 -7.88 5.19
N ILE A 269 8.72 -8.01 5.88
CA ILE A 269 10.02 -7.60 5.35
C ILE A 269 10.31 -8.34 4.04
N ILE A 270 10.16 -9.67 4.03
CA ILE A 270 10.39 -10.49 2.83
C ILE A 270 9.49 -10.02 1.67
N ASN A 271 8.20 -9.80 1.92
CA ASN A 271 7.27 -9.35 0.88
C ASN A 271 7.53 -7.90 0.43
N ASP A 272 8.10 -7.06 1.30
CA ASP A 272 8.48 -5.69 0.98
C ASP A 272 9.78 -5.62 0.17
N GLU A 273 10.66 -6.62 0.26
CA GLU A 273 11.89 -6.78 -0.55
C GLU A 273 11.65 -7.54 -1.85
N ARG A 274 10.69 -8.47 -1.86
CA ARG A 274 10.23 -9.08 -3.10
C ARG A 274 9.56 -7.98 -3.94
N GLN A 275 10.09 -7.71 -5.12
CA GLN A 275 9.31 -7.01 -6.14
C GLN A 275 8.08 -7.87 -6.40
N THR A 276 6.95 -7.46 -5.82
CA THR A 276 5.67 -7.95 -6.30
C THR A 276 5.58 -7.37 -7.70
N LYS A 277 5.65 -8.24 -8.73
CA LYS A 277 5.11 -7.90 -10.05
C LYS A 277 3.82 -7.17 -9.75
N ASN A 278 3.67 -5.94 -10.24
CA ASN A 278 2.41 -5.20 -10.12
C ASN A 278 1.35 -6.18 -10.60
N VAL A 279 0.67 -6.84 -9.67
CA VAL A 279 -0.50 -7.64 -10.00
C VAL A 279 -1.46 -6.53 -10.34
N THR A 280 -1.49 -6.17 -11.63
CA THR A 280 -2.57 -5.43 -12.25
C THR A 280 -3.81 -5.94 -11.55
N LYS A 281 -4.57 -5.05 -10.90
CA LYS A 281 -5.80 -5.41 -10.19
C LYS A 281 -6.62 -6.25 -11.17
N GLN A 282 -6.48 -7.56 -11.11
CA GLN A 282 -7.20 -8.46 -11.98
C GLN A 282 -8.63 -8.33 -11.47
N THR A 283 -9.50 -7.83 -12.32
CA THR A 283 -10.94 -7.92 -12.11
C THR A 283 -11.24 -9.37 -11.81
N LEU A 284 -11.84 -9.58 -10.63
CA LEU A 284 -12.11 -10.90 -10.11
C LEU A 284 -13.14 -11.55 -11.05
N LYS A 285 -12.74 -12.60 -11.76
CA LYS A 285 -13.61 -13.35 -12.68
C LYS A 285 -13.85 -14.73 -12.10
N LEU A 286 -15.10 -15.18 -12.10
CA LEU A 286 -15.49 -16.50 -11.67
C LEU A 286 -16.36 -17.13 -12.74
N GLU A 287 -16.07 -18.37 -13.10
CA GLU A 287 -16.97 -19.17 -13.93
C GLU A 287 -18.10 -19.70 -13.07
N ILE A 288 -19.33 -19.34 -13.43
CA ILE A 288 -20.57 -19.77 -12.78
C ILE A 288 -21.42 -20.39 -13.88
N ASP A 289 -21.72 -21.68 -13.77
CA ASP A 289 -22.56 -22.43 -14.71
C ASP A 289 -22.13 -22.29 -16.18
N GLY A 290 -20.82 -22.31 -16.44
CA GLY A 290 -20.23 -22.19 -17.78
C GLY A 290 -20.17 -20.75 -18.34
N GLN A 291 -20.61 -19.74 -17.59
CA GLN A 291 -20.45 -18.33 -17.94
C GLN A 291 -19.43 -17.63 -17.04
N VAL A 292 -18.61 -16.78 -17.64
CA VAL A 292 -17.64 -15.97 -16.89
C VAL A 292 -18.34 -14.72 -16.36
N GLU A 293 -18.50 -14.65 -15.04
CA GLU A 293 -19.05 -13.50 -14.34
C GLU A 293 -17.91 -12.65 -13.76
N ASP A 294 -17.99 -11.33 -13.93
CA ASP A 294 -17.01 -10.35 -13.46
C ASP A 294 -17.60 -9.30 -12.50
N ASN A 295 -18.91 -9.33 -12.27
CA ASN A 295 -19.57 -8.48 -11.30
C ASN A 295 -19.25 -8.94 -9.85
N PRO A 296 -18.55 -8.12 -9.05
CA PRO A 296 -18.14 -8.51 -7.70
C PRO A 296 -19.29 -8.90 -6.77
N TYR A 297 -20.46 -8.27 -6.92
CA TYR A 297 -21.63 -8.54 -6.08
C TYR A 297 -22.22 -9.92 -6.39
N LYS A 298 -22.39 -10.23 -7.68
CA LYS A 298 -22.87 -11.54 -8.11
C LYS A 298 -21.90 -12.66 -7.74
N ILE A 299 -20.60 -12.44 -7.92
CA ILE A 299 -19.57 -13.39 -7.50
C ILE A 299 -19.63 -13.63 -5.99
N ALA A 300 -19.74 -12.57 -5.18
CA ALA A 300 -19.82 -12.69 -3.72
C ALA A 300 -21.08 -13.46 -3.28
N ASN A 301 -22.24 -13.17 -3.88
CA ASN A 301 -23.49 -13.87 -3.58
C ASN A 301 -23.43 -15.34 -4.00
N HIS A 302 -22.96 -15.63 -5.21
CA HIS A 302 -22.80 -17.01 -5.67
C HIS A 302 -21.86 -17.80 -4.73
N MET A 303 -20.73 -17.19 -4.37
CA MET A 303 -19.83 -17.75 -3.37
C MET A 303 -20.53 -17.99 -2.03
N ASN A 304 -21.30 -17.03 -1.52
CA ASN A 304 -22.01 -17.18 -0.25
C ASN A 304 -22.99 -18.35 -0.31
N ASN A 305 -23.83 -18.40 -1.35
CA ASN A 305 -24.81 -19.47 -1.59
C ASN A 305 -24.13 -20.84 -1.72
N PHE A 306 -22.98 -20.92 -2.39
CA PHE A 306 -22.21 -22.14 -2.48
C PHE A 306 -21.78 -22.64 -1.10
N PHE A 307 -21.16 -21.80 -0.27
CA PHE A 307 -20.66 -22.23 1.04
C PHE A 307 -21.77 -22.45 2.09
N THR A 308 -22.90 -21.75 2.00
CA THR A 308 -24.05 -22.01 2.88
C THR A 308 -24.75 -23.31 2.49
N SER A 309 -24.85 -23.63 1.20
CA SER A 309 -25.54 -24.84 0.73
C SER A 309 -24.64 -26.07 0.60
N ILE A 310 -23.32 -25.96 0.72
CA ILE A 310 -22.41 -27.11 0.50
C ILE A 310 -22.65 -28.24 1.50
N ALA A 311 -22.99 -27.92 2.75
CA ALA A 311 -23.29 -28.91 3.77
C ALA A 311 -24.56 -29.70 3.40
N GLU A 312 -25.64 -29.01 3.02
CA GLU A 312 -26.89 -29.65 2.57
C GLU A 312 -26.70 -30.50 1.31
N ARG A 313 -25.96 -30.00 0.32
CA ARG A 313 -25.64 -30.76 -0.90
C ARG A 313 -24.82 -32.01 -0.58
N THR A 314 -23.85 -31.90 0.33
CA THR A 314 -23.02 -33.05 0.75
C THR A 314 -23.85 -34.09 1.50
N LEU A 315 -24.78 -33.66 2.36
CA LEU A 315 -25.68 -34.54 3.09
C LEU A 315 -26.72 -35.23 2.19
N LYS A 316 -27.26 -34.51 1.18
CA LYS A 316 -28.17 -35.10 0.18
C LYS A 316 -27.47 -36.16 -0.69
N ASN A 317 -26.21 -35.94 -1.02
CA ASN A 317 -25.44 -36.85 -1.88
C ASN A 317 -24.86 -38.05 -1.13
N ASN A 318 -24.81 -38.00 0.20
CA ASN A 318 -24.43 -39.11 1.07
C ASN A 318 -25.46 -39.27 2.19
N PRO A 319 -26.65 -39.83 1.89
CA PRO A 319 -27.64 -40.10 2.92
C PRO A 319 -27.06 -41.13 3.88
N LYS A 320 -26.62 -40.69 5.05
CA LYS A 320 -26.40 -41.61 6.16
C LYS A 320 -27.73 -42.33 6.44
N PRO A 321 -27.74 -43.63 6.78
CA PRO A 321 -28.95 -44.27 7.26
C PRO A 321 -29.50 -43.43 8.41
N SER A 322 -30.81 -43.18 8.38
CA SER A 322 -31.53 -42.43 9.41
C SER A 322 -31.37 -43.15 10.75
N VAL A 323 -30.31 -42.83 11.47
CA VAL A 323 -30.27 -43.08 12.90
C VAL A 323 -31.29 -42.13 13.48
N SER A 324 -32.43 -42.68 13.89
CA SER A 324 -33.44 -42.01 14.69
C SER A 324 -32.74 -41.12 15.73
N PRO A 325 -33.06 -39.81 15.83
CA PRO A 325 -32.53 -38.95 16.88
C PRO A 325 -33.24 -39.29 18.21
N HIS A 326 -33.23 -40.55 18.60
CA HIS A 326 -33.76 -41.04 19.87
C HIS A 326 -32.73 -41.95 20.51
N THR A 327 -31.67 -41.33 20.96
CA THR A 327 -31.26 -41.49 22.36
C THR A 327 -30.68 -40.15 22.76
N THR A 328 -31.54 -39.26 23.25
CA THR A 328 -31.09 -38.36 24.31
C THR A 328 -30.56 -39.30 25.38
N LEU A 329 -29.24 -39.47 25.43
CA LEU A 329 -28.59 -39.86 26.65
C LEU A 329 -29.02 -38.78 27.63
N ASP A 330 -30.04 -39.08 28.43
CA ASP A 330 -30.35 -38.31 29.60
C ASP A 330 -29.08 -38.35 30.43
N THR A 331 -28.31 -37.27 30.38
CA THR A 331 -27.06 -37.17 31.11
C THR A 331 -27.32 -37.04 32.61
N GLY A 332 -28.59 -37.12 33.05
CA GLY A 332 -29.00 -36.93 34.44
C GLY A 332 -28.72 -35.52 34.94
N HIS A 333 -28.40 -34.60 34.04
CA HIS A 333 -28.12 -33.21 34.34
C HIS A 333 -29.36 -32.39 34.01
N ASP A 334 -30.22 -32.23 35.01
CA ASP A 334 -31.25 -31.20 34.99
C ASP A 334 -30.59 -29.83 34.85
N LEU A 335 -30.67 -29.25 33.64
CA LEU A 335 -30.30 -27.86 33.36
C LEU A 335 -31.34 -26.87 33.91
N HIS A 336 -31.98 -27.19 35.04
CA HIS A 336 -33.04 -26.37 35.62
C HIS A 336 -32.52 -25.06 36.24
N ASN A 337 -31.23 -24.95 36.53
CA ASN A 337 -30.64 -23.77 37.16
C ASN A 337 -29.53 -23.12 36.31
N PHE A 338 -29.93 -22.35 35.28
CA PHE A 338 -29.04 -21.35 34.71
C PHE A 338 -28.90 -20.18 35.66
N GLN A 339 -27.70 -19.97 36.21
CA GLN A 339 -27.44 -18.77 37.00
C GLN A 339 -27.37 -17.55 36.08
N TYR A 340 -28.03 -16.47 36.51
CA TYR A 340 -27.89 -15.18 35.85
C TYR A 340 -26.44 -14.70 35.90
N THR A 341 -26.01 -14.04 34.84
CA THR A 341 -24.71 -13.38 34.80
C THR A 341 -24.71 -12.12 35.66
N ASN A 342 -23.54 -11.63 36.00
CA ASN A 342 -23.35 -10.39 36.74
C ASN A 342 -22.34 -9.47 36.05
N GLN A 343 -22.32 -8.21 36.49
CA GLN A 343 -21.48 -7.17 35.89
C GLN A 343 -19.98 -7.52 35.94
N ILE A 344 -19.51 -8.19 37.00
CA ILE A 344 -18.09 -8.57 37.15
C ILE A 344 -17.71 -9.62 36.11
N GLU A 345 -18.58 -10.61 35.90
CA GLU A 345 -18.39 -11.63 34.86
C GLU A 345 -18.31 -10.99 33.47
N ILE A 346 -19.27 -10.12 33.13
CA ILE A 346 -19.30 -9.43 31.83
C ILE A 346 -18.06 -8.55 31.63
N GLN A 347 -17.64 -7.80 32.66
CA GLN A 347 -16.41 -6.99 32.60
C GLN A 347 -15.17 -7.83 32.31
N ASN A 348 -15.06 -8.99 32.97
CA ASN A 348 -13.94 -9.90 32.80
C ASN A 348 -13.96 -10.54 31.40
N ILE A 349 -15.13 -10.94 30.90
CA ILE A 349 -15.29 -11.45 29.54
C ILE A 349 -14.82 -10.40 28.52
N ILE A 350 -15.33 -9.17 28.60
CA ILE A 350 -14.96 -8.07 27.69
C ILE A 350 -13.45 -7.81 27.73
N LYS A 351 -12.86 -7.76 28.94
CA LYS A 351 -11.42 -7.55 29.14
C LYS A 351 -10.57 -8.63 28.47
N ASN A 352 -11.03 -9.88 28.47
CA ASN A 352 -10.31 -11.03 27.92
C ASN A 352 -10.54 -11.27 26.42
N LEU A 353 -11.48 -10.56 25.77
CA LEU A 353 -11.68 -10.66 24.32
C LEU A 353 -10.40 -10.34 23.54
N LYS A 354 -10.15 -11.02 22.42
CA LYS A 354 -9.03 -10.63 21.55
C LYS A 354 -9.31 -9.27 20.92
N GLN A 355 -8.40 -8.30 21.09
CA GLN A 355 -8.57 -6.97 20.51
C GLN A 355 -8.48 -7.03 18.97
N LYS A 356 -9.57 -6.65 18.32
CA LYS A 356 -9.75 -6.56 16.88
C LYS A 356 -10.42 -5.24 16.53
N THR A 357 -10.01 -4.65 15.41
CA THR A 357 -10.60 -3.42 14.86
C THR A 357 -11.72 -3.69 13.85
N SER A 358 -11.86 -4.94 13.39
CA SER A 358 -13.01 -5.35 12.59
C SER A 358 -14.25 -5.39 13.46
N ALA A 359 -15.34 -4.81 12.97
CA ALA A 359 -16.68 -4.94 13.53
C ALA A 359 -17.51 -5.93 12.69
N ALA A 360 -18.61 -6.43 13.25
CA ALA A 360 -19.60 -7.19 12.51
C ALA A 360 -20.63 -6.23 11.89
N THR A 361 -21.84 -6.74 11.61
CA THR A 361 -22.98 -5.95 11.11
C THR A 361 -23.39 -4.81 12.06
N ASP A 362 -23.08 -4.95 13.35
CA ASP A 362 -23.34 -3.98 14.41
C ASP A 362 -22.42 -2.74 14.39
N ASN A 363 -21.35 -2.73 13.59
CA ASN A 363 -20.30 -1.70 13.60
C ASN A 363 -19.58 -1.53 14.97
N ILE A 364 -19.74 -2.46 15.90
CA ILE A 364 -19.09 -2.43 17.22
C ILE A 364 -17.92 -3.42 17.21
N SER A 365 -16.69 -2.89 17.24
CA SER A 365 -15.50 -3.74 17.33
C SER A 365 -15.17 -4.10 18.78
N THR A 366 -14.51 -5.23 18.99
CA THR A 366 -13.95 -5.60 20.32
C THR A 366 -13.01 -4.54 20.90
N LYS A 367 -12.38 -3.69 20.06
CA LYS A 367 -11.63 -2.51 20.52
C LYS A 367 -12.55 -1.51 21.24
N ILE A 368 -13.74 -1.25 20.69
CA ILE A 368 -14.72 -0.33 21.27
C ILE A 368 -15.29 -0.93 22.56
N LEU A 369 -15.68 -2.21 22.55
CA LEU A 369 -16.18 -2.91 23.74
C LEU A 369 -15.18 -2.84 24.91
N LYS A 370 -13.89 -3.09 24.64
CA LYS A 370 -12.84 -2.98 25.65
C LYS A 370 -12.64 -1.58 26.18
N TYR A 371 -12.72 -0.58 25.30
CA TYR A 371 -12.53 0.81 25.69
C TYR A 371 -13.69 1.31 26.54
N CYS A 372 -14.91 0.92 26.18
CA CYS A 372 -16.15 1.29 26.86
C CYS A 372 -16.63 0.21 27.83
N ASN A 373 -15.71 -0.58 28.41
CA ASN A 373 -16.06 -1.74 29.23
C ASN A 373 -16.94 -1.32 30.42
N GLY A 374 -16.56 -0.26 31.11
CA GLY A 374 -17.32 0.25 32.27
C GLY A 374 -18.74 0.69 31.92
N SER A 375 -18.92 1.43 30.83
CA SER A 375 -20.22 1.97 30.42
C SER A 375 -21.16 0.92 29.81
N LEU A 376 -20.64 -0.06 29.07
CA LEU A 376 -21.46 -1.06 28.40
C LEU A 376 -21.79 -2.28 29.26
N THR A 377 -21.11 -2.48 30.39
CA THR A 377 -21.31 -3.66 31.25
C THR A 377 -22.75 -3.77 31.76
N ILE A 378 -23.29 -2.67 32.29
CA ILE A 378 -24.62 -2.63 32.91
C ILE A 378 -25.72 -3.04 31.92
N PRO A 379 -25.88 -2.38 30.75
CA PRO A 379 -26.92 -2.75 29.80
C PRO A 379 -26.72 -4.17 29.22
N LEU A 380 -25.47 -4.58 28.96
CA LEU A 380 -25.20 -5.94 28.46
C LEU A 380 -25.61 -7.01 29.47
N THR A 381 -25.36 -6.79 30.76
CA THR A 381 -25.76 -7.70 31.84
C THR A 381 -27.29 -7.84 31.85
N SER A 382 -28.02 -6.73 31.72
CA SER A 382 -29.48 -6.74 31.68
C SER A 382 -30.02 -7.50 30.47
N ILE A 383 -29.48 -7.26 29.27
CA ILE A 383 -29.91 -7.93 28.03
C ILE A 383 -29.64 -9.44 28.10
N ILE A 384 -28.48 -9.85 28.61
CA ILE A 384 -28.12 -11.27 28.73
C ILE A 384 -29.04 -11.96 29.72
N ASN A 385 -29.27 -11.37 30.90
CA ASN A 385 -30.16 -11.96 31.90
C ASN A 385 -31.62 -12.03 31.41
N LYS A 386 -32.10 -11.01 30.68
CA LYS A 386 -33.41 -11.09 30.01
C LYS A 386 -33.45 -12.27 29.03
N SER A 387 -32.40 -12.41 28.21
CA SER A 387 -32.31 -13.51 27.23
C SER A 387 -32.34 -14.89 27.89
N LEU A 388 -31.60 -15.05 29.00
CA LEU A 388 -31.59 -16.28 29.80
C LEU A 388 -32.95 -16.56 30.43
N SER A 389 -33.58 -15.55 31.05
CA SER A 389 -34.87 -15.70 31.75
C SER A 389 -36.03 -16.03 30.81
N GLN A 390 -36.01 -15.48 29.59
CA GLN A 390 -37.11 -15.61 28.62
C GLN A 390 -36.89 -16.76 27.63
N GLY A 391 -35.69 -17.35 27.61
CA GLY A 391 -35.29 -18.31 26.57
C GLY A 391 -35.27 -17.69 25.17
N GLN A 392 -35.13 -16.36 25.06
CA GLN A 392 -35.16 -15.63 23.80
C GLN A 392 -33.80 -14.98 23.54
N PHE A 393 -33.25 -15.21 22.35
CA PHE A 393 -31.99 -14.58 21.94
C PHE A 393 -32.25 -13.53 20.85
N PRO A 394 -31.72 -12.30 20.96
CA PRO A 394 -31.97 -11.23 19.99
C PRO A 394 -31.61 -11.64 18.56
N TYR A 395 -32.48 -11.32 17.60
CA TYR A 395 -32.32 -11.74 16.20
C TYR A 395 -31.04 -11.19 15.57
N ALA A 396 -30.73 -9.91 15.81
CA ALA A 396 -29.54 -9.26 15.29
C ALA A 396 -28.22 -9.95 15.71
N LEU A 397 -28.20 -10.61 16.88
CA LEU A 397 -27.05 -11.36 17.37
C LEU A 397 -26.94 -12.77 16.75
N LYS A 398 -27.98 -13.27 16.08
CA LYS A 398 -27.95 -14.54 15.32
C LYS A 398 -27.31 -14.38 13.94
N LEU A 399 -27.14 -13.15 13.48
CA LEU A 399 -26.59 -12.85 12.18
C LEU A 399 -25.05 -12.94 12.21
N ALA A 400 -24.48 -13.87 11.43
CA ALA A 400 -23.04 -13.99 11.26
C ALA A 400 -22.60 -13.37 9.92
N GLN A 401 -21.62 -12.46 9.97
CA GLN A 401 -20.97 -11.95 8.75
C GLN A 401 -19.79 -12.83 8.38
N ASN A 402 -19.89 -13.52 7.23
CA ASN A 402 -18.80 -14.33 6.68
C ASN A 402 -17.68 -13.44 6.10
N ILE A 403 -16.78 -12.95 6.96
CA ILE A 403 -15.55 -12.31 6.51
C ILE A 403 -14.54 -13.40 6.12
N LYS A 404 -14.45 -13.73 4.83
CA LYS A 404 -13.49 -14.72 4.35
C LYS A 404 -12.06 -14.28 4.61
N LYS A 405 -11.26 -15.14 5.27
CA LYS A 405 -9.81 -15.17 5.04
C LYS A 405 -9.59 -15.73 3.64
N ALA A 406 -9.06 -14.93 2.72
CA ALA A 406 -8.54 -15.47 1.47
C ALA A 406 -7.40 -16.44 1.78
N VAL A 407 -7.67 -17.75 1.71
CA VAL A 407 -6.64 -18.78 1.76
C VAL A 407 -5.91 -18.71 0.42
N LYS A 408 -4.76 -18.03 0.39
CA LYS A 408 -3.81 -18.20 -0.72
C LYS A 408 -3.29 -19.63 -0.64
N ARG A 409 -3.78 -20.52 -1.50
CA ARG A 409 -3.05 -21.77 -1.79
C ARG A 409 -1.69 -21.35 -2.33
N LYS A 410 -0.64 -21.55 -1.53
CA LYS A 410 0.72 -21.63 -2.06
C LYS A 410 0.76 -22.93 -2.85
N SER A 411 0.82 -22.83 -4.17
CA SER A 411 1.31 -23.92 -4.99
C SER A 411 2.73 -24.21 -4.54
N LEU A 412 2.89 -25.31 -3.78
CA LEU A 412 4.17 -25.98 -3.64
C LEU A 412 4.46 -26.57 -5.02
N ILE A 413 5.29 -25.88 -5.79
CA ILE A 413 6.00 -26.50 -6.90
C ILE A 413 7.06 -27.34 -6.20
N THR A 414 6.75 -28.61 -5.96
CA THR A 414 7.77 -29.64 -5.73
C THR A 414 8.51 -29.79 -7.06
N GLY A 415 9.82 -29.54 -7.01
CA GLY A 415 10.74 -29.88 -8.10
C GLY A 415 10.98 -31.37 -8.19
#